data_AF-A0A9P1AAN0-F1
#
_entry.id   AF-A0A9P1AAN0-F1
#
_cell.length_a   1.000
_cell.length_b   1.000
_cell.length_c   1.000
_cell.angle_alpha   90.00
_cell.angle_beta   90.00
_cell.angle_gamma   90.00
#
_symmetry.space_group_name_H-M   'P 1'
#
loop_
_entity.id
_entity.type
_entity.pdbx_description
1 polymer ?
#
loop_
_entity_poly.entity_id
_entity_poly.type
_entity_poly.pdbx_seq_one_letter_code
_entity_poly.pdbx_strand_id
1 'polypeptide(L)' 'MASTYSLPSDYTEDNPFTKREMSLFIVIYTFCVILLIIMYEHLMPVINNPTYPHYNKVPSFEFVAPQKVMPGL' A
#
# COMPACT_ATOMS: atom_id res chain seq x y z
N MET A 1 -62.18 11.62 -7.02
CA MET A 1 -61.36 10.40 -6.88
C MET A 1 -59.97 10.75 -7.36
N ALA A 2 -59.04 11.04 -6.43
CA ALA A 2 -57.67 11.41 -6.78
C ALA A 2 -56.88 10.12 -6.99
N SER A 3 -56.39 9.91 -8.22
CA SER A 3 -55.48 8.81 -8.55
C SER A 3 -54.14 9.07 -7.86
N THR A 4 -53.94 8.45 -6.70
CA THR A 4 -52.67 8.43 -6.00
C THR A 4 -51.70 7.55 -6.80
N TYR A 5 -50.95 8.16 -7.70
CA TYR A 5 -49.77 7.53 -8.29
C TYR A 5 -48.73 7.40 -7.16
N SER A 6 -48.66 6.23 -6.52
CA SER A 6 -47.51 5.88 -5.69
C SER A 6 -46.31 5.74 -6.60
N LEU A 7 -45.22 6.44 -6.30
CA LEU A 7 -43.91 6.15 -6.87
C LEU A 7 -43.68 4.64 -6.80
N PRO A 8 -43.05 4.01 -7.81
CA PRO A 8 -42.63 2.62 -7.69
C PRO A 8 -41.93 2.51 -6.35
N SER A 9 -42.42 1.64 -5.46
CA SER A 9 -41.69 1.37 -4.24
C SER A 9 -40.27 1.11 -4.66
N ASP A 10 -39.35 1.82 -4.03
CA ASP A 10 -37.90 1.74 -4.21
C ASP A 10 -37.45 0.34 -3.77
N TYR A 11 -37.96 -0.70 -4.44
CA TYR A 11 -37.49 -2.07 -4.44
C TYR A 11 -36.16 -2.03 -5.18
N THR A 12 -35.19 -1.38 -4.55
CA THR A 12 -33.85 -1.95 -4.48
C THR A 12 -34.10 -3.38 -4.01
N GLU A 13 -33.90 -4.35 -4.91
CA GLU A 13 -34.10 -5.77 -4.66
C GLU A 13 -33.70 -6.13 -3.23
N ASP A 14 -34.54 -6.89 -2.52
CA ASP A 14 -34.23 -7.34 -1.16
C ASP A 14 -32.83 -7.95 -1.17
N ASN A 15 -31.88 -7.23 -0.58
CA ASN A 15 -30.48 -7.63 -0.58
C ASN A 15 -30.42 -9.04 0.04
N PRO A 16 -29.99 -10.07 -0.71
CA PRO A 16 -30.01 -11.45 -0.21
C PRO A 16 -29.06 -11.65 0.97
N PHE A 17 -28.22 -10.66 1.25
CA PHE A 17 -27.32 -10.60 2.40
C PHE A 17 -28.00 -9.98 3.61
N THR A 18 -27.88 -10.67 4.75
CA THR A 18 -28.36 -10.16 6.02
C THR A 18 -27.59 -8.87 6.36
N LYS A 19 -28.27 -7.83 6.90
CA LYS A 19 -27.64 -6.53 7.28
C LYS A 19 -26.35 -6.68 8.10
N ARG A 20 -26.26 -7.77 8.89
CA ARG A 20 -25.09 -8.17 9.68
C ARG A 20 -23.89 -8.58 8.81
N GLU A 21 -24.12 -9.31 7.73
CA GLU A 21 -23.07 -9.75 6.79
C GLU A 21 -22.51 -8.56 6.02
N MET A 22 -23.38 -7.65 5.59
CA MET A 22 -22.96 -6.41 4.93
C MET A 22 -22.12 -5.52 5.85
N SER A 23 -22.52 -5.40 7.12
CA SER A 23 -21.73 -4.68 8.13
C SER A 23 -20.36 -5.32 8.38
N LEU A 24 -20.28 -6.65 8.44
CA LEU A 24 -19.01 -7.36 8.60
C LEU A 24 -18.10 -7.17 7.39
N PHE A 25 -18.66 -7.23 6.18
CA PHE A 25 -17.92 -7.00 4.95
C PHE A 25 -17.31 -5.60 4.91
N ILE A 26 -18.08 -4.57 5.28
CA ILE A 26 -17.60 -3.18 5.32
C ILE A 26 -16.45 -3.01 6.33
N VAL A 27 -16.56 -3.61 7.51
CA VAL A 27 -15.50 -3.54 8.54
C VAL A 27 -14.22 -4.23 8.07
N ILE A 28 -14.32 -5.43 7.50
CA ILE A 28 -13.16 -6.16 6.99
C ILE A 28 -12.52 -5.41 5.82
N TYR A 29 -13.34 -4.89 4.90
CA TYR A 29 -12.86 -4.13 3.75
C TYR A 29 -12.09 -2.89 4.17
N THR A 30 -12.64 -2.09 5.08
CA THR A 30 -11.97 -0.88 5.60
C THR A 30 -10.68 -1.21 6.33
N PHE A 31 -10.65 -2.29 7.12
CA PHE A 31 -9.42 -2.78 7.75
C PHE A 31 -8.34 -3.17 6.73
N CYS A 32 -8.70 -3.91 5.68
CA CYS A 32 -7.77 -4.28 4.61
C CYS A 32 -7.21 -3.06 3.88
N VAL A 33 -8.06 -2.07 3.58
CA VAL A 33 -7.61 -0.82 2.93
C VAL A 33 -6.64 -0.05 3.82
N ILE A 34 -6.90 0.04 5.13
CA ILE A 34 -5.98 0.68 6.08
C ILE A 34 -4.63 -0.05 6.10
N LEU A 35 -4.62 -1.39 6.14
CA LEU A 35 -3.37 -2.17 6.08
C LEU A 35 -2.59 -1.91 4.78
N LEU A 36 -3.28 -1.82 3.64
CA LEU A 36 -2.63 -1.51 2.36
C LEU A 36 -1.99 -0.11 2.38
N ILE A 37 -2.65 0.88 2.98
CA ILE A 37 -2.10 2.24 3.13
C ILE A 37 -0.85 2.23 4.00
N ILE A 38 -0.90 1.56 5.16
CA ILE A 38 0.27 1.45 6.07
C ILE A 38 1.43 0.75 5.35
N MET A 39 1.15 -0.33 4.63
CA MET A 39 2.16 -1.05 3.85
C MET A 39 2.77 -0.15 2.77
N TYR A 40 1.95 0.62 2.06
CA TYR A 40 2.41 1.56 1.04
C TYR A 40 3.28 2.67 1.63
N GLU A 41 2.89 3.24 2.77
CA GLU A 41 3.67 4.25 3.48
C GLU A 41 5.03 3.71 3.94
N HIS A 42 5.10 2.45 4.37
CA HIS A 42 6.36 1.80 4.73
C HIS A 42 7.22 1.42 3.51
N LEU A 43 6.60 1.09 2.36
CA LEU A 43 7.31 0.76 1.12
C LEU A 43 7.83 1.99 0.38
N MET A 44 7.14 3.13 0.45
CA MET A 44 7.54 4.38 -0.19
C MET A 44 8.99 4.80 0.11
N PRO A 45 9.46 4.83 1.38
CA PRO A 45 10.85 5.19 1.69
C PRO A 45 11.86 4.11 1.28
N VAL A 46 11.41 2.88 1.01
CA VAL A 46 12.28 1.79 0.51
C VAL A 46 12.51 1.94 -0.99
N ILE A 47 11.46 2.25 -1.76
CA ILE A 47 11.50 2.32 -3.23
C ILE A 47 12.00 3.67 -3.74
N ASN A 48 11.55 4.79 -3.14
CA ASN A 48 11.88 6.13 -3.62
C ASN A 48 13.11 6.76 -2.93
N ASN A 49 13.79 6.05 -2.03
CA ASN A 49 15.04 6.54 -1.47
C ASN A 49 16.23 5.95 -2.27
N PRO A 50 16.94 6.74 -3.09
CA PRO A 50 18.13 6.29 -3.81
C PRO A 50 19.27 5.88 -2.85
N THR A 51 19.15 6.20 -1.57
CA THR A 51 20.13 5.87 -0.52
C THR A 51 19.76 4.60 0.26
N TYR A 52 18.71 3.86 -0.14
CA TYR A 52 18.34 2.64 0.57
C TYR A 52 19.44 1.58 0.40
N PRO A 53 20.15 1.21 1.48
CA PRO A 53 21.45 0.52 1.37
C PRO A 53 21.35 -0.90 0.80
N HIS A 54 20.14 -1.48 0.77
CA HIS A 54 19.93 -2.85 0.35
C HIS A 54 19.89 -3.03 -1.18
N TYR A 55 19.54 -2.00 -1.94
CA TYR A 55 19.37 -2.09 -3.40
C TYR A 55 20.42 -1.31 -4.18
N ASN A 56 21.05 -0.30 -3.58
CA ASN A 56 22.01 0.55 -4.27
C ASN A 56 23.47 0.10 -4.03
N LYS A 57 23.82 -1.11 -4.50
CA LYS A 57 25.21 -1.55 -4.56
C LYS A 57 25.90 -0.91 -5.76
N VAL A 58 26.27 0.35 -5.64
CA VAL A 58 27.14 0.97 -6.65
C VAL A 58 28.55 0.38 -6.50
N PRO A 59 29.14 -0.17 -7.58
CA PRO A 59 30.52 -0.64 -7.52
C PRO A 59 31.46 0.56 -7.30
N SER A 60 32.28 0.50 -6.26
CA SER A 60 33.32 1.50 -6.01
C SER A 60 34.48 1.30 -6.98
N PHE A 61 34.70 2.25 -7.88
CA PHE A 61 35.86 2.30 -8.76
C PHE A 61 36.99 3.12 -8.12
N GLU A 62 37.35 2.81 -6.88
CA GLU A 62 38.54 3.41 -6.27
C GLU A 62 39.78 2.73 -6.82
N PHE A 63 40.66 3.53 -7.44
CA PHE A 63 41.97 3.07 -7.87
C PHE A 63 42.84 2.85 -6.64
N VAL A 64 42.99 1.58 -6.23
CA VAL A 64 43.96 1.20 -5.20
C VAL A 64 45.35 1.32 -5.81
N ALA A 65 45.97 2.49 -5.66
CA ALA A 65 47.39 2.63 -5.96
C ALA A 65 48.14 1.65 -5.03
N PRO A 66 49.03 0.78 -5.55
CA PRO A 66 49.80 -0.11 -4.70
C PRO A 66 50.61 0.78 -3.75
N GLN A 67 50.34 0.66 -2.45
CA GLN A 67 51.16 1.29 -1.42
C GLN A 67 52.59 0.79 -1.62
N LYS A 68 53.45 1.66 -2.14
CA LYS A 68 54.89 1.41 -2.19
C LYS A 68 55.36 1.37 -0.74
N VAL A 69 55.40 0.17 -0.16
CA VAL A 69 56.05 -0.10 1.12
C VAL A 69 57.50 0.33 0.94
N MET A 70 57.84 1.53 1.40
CA MET A 70 59.24 1.93 1.55
C MET A 70 59.76 1.18 2.77
N PRO A 71 60.74 0.28 2.62
CA PRO A 71 61.42 -0.28 3.77
C PRO A 71 62.41 0.77 4.29
N GLY A 72 62.29 1.12 5.57
CA GLY A 72 63.34 1.81 6.31
C GLY A 72 63.01 3.24 6.72
N LEU A 73 62.64 3.40 7.99
CA LEU A 73 63.43 4.20 8.90
C LEU A 73 63.43 3.54 10.30
#